data_AF-A0A0C3I3Q1-F1
#
_entry.id   AF-A0A0C3I3Q1-F1
#
_cell.length_a   1.000
_cell.length_b   1.000
_cell.length_c   1.000
_cell.angle_alpha   90.00
_cell.angle_beta   90.00
_cell.angle_gamma   90.00
#
_symmetry.space_group_name_H-M   'P 1'
#
loop_
_entity.id
_entity.type
_entity.pdbx_description
1 polymer ?
#
loop_
_entity_poly.entity_id
_entity_poly.type
_entity_poly.pdbx_seq_one_letter_code
_entity_poly.pdbx_strand_id
1 'polypeptide(L)'
;MARNGIQYSDVQQAIDALLARGDTPSVQRIRDVLGTGSFTTISDHFRLWRSEREQNRDVPPPKGVPEVVVTMASELWREAQEVANQALLHYREDANRQVAEAQQLAEDAKQQAANAEQRESALAEHLRHMEQRLEALNRELAASQTSEHHWHQQAEASQEEVTQLKQVQKQLESQADAQRDAHSNALSEQQVAWEQRLAQEEQRHEAAEGRLMAMLDSAQQTRAQEEKTFQKRLQQSEQRIEALSQELKAKQQALHTLQLEASQREQQLGEQTQQITSLEKQQQVLTEQLDEAKAALDRQAQQHAEREAALQQAWQEKLWSRMEALQTQLTALPDALSKQGSEPGQ
;
A
#
# COMPACT_ATOMS: atom_id res chain seq x y z
N MET A 1 -36.22 -85.98 -138.88
CA MET A 1 -35.96 -84.57 -138.51
C MET A 1 -34.64 -84.17 -139.15
N ALA A 2 -34.70 -83.59 -140.34
CA ALA A 2 -33.52 -83.19 -141.11
C ALA A 2 -32.91 -81.93 -140.45
N ARG A 3 -31.64 -82.02 -140.01
CA ARG A 3 -30.91 -80.88 -139.46
C ARG A 3 -30.52 -79.97 -140.63
N ASN A 4 -31.03 -78.74 -140.66
CA ASN A 4 -30.58 -77.72 -141.60
C ASN A 4 -29.07 -77.51 -141.39
N GLY A 5 -28.27 -77.84 -142.41
CA GLY A 5 -26.85 -77.48 -142.45
C GLY A 5 -26.70 -75.98 -142.69
N ILE A 6 -25.67 -75.38 -142.08
CA ILE A 6 -25.31 -73.97 -142.29
C ILE A 6 -24.96 -73.73 -143.75
N GLN A 7 -25.43 -72.62 -144.32
CA GLN A 7 -25.12 -72.22 -145.68
C GLN A 7 -23.87 -71.32 -145.72
N TYR A 8 -23.23 -71.24 -146.89
CA TYR A 8 -22.06 -70.38 -147.12
C TYR A 8 -22.35 -68.89 -146.81
N SER A 9 -23.56 -68.40 -147.15
CA SER A 9 -23.99 -67.02 -146.89
C SER A 9 -24.00 -66.67 -145.41
N ASP A 10 -24.37 -67.61 -144.55
CA ASP A 10 -24.44 -67.40 -143.10
C ASP A 10 -23.01 -67.21 -142.55
N VAL A 11 -22.07 -68.02 -143.03
CA VAL A 11 -20.63 -67.90 -142.69
C VAL A 11 -20.06 -66.57 -143.16
N GLN A 12 -20.41 -66.10 -144.36
CA GLN A 12 -19.96 -64.81 -144.89
C GLN A 12 -20.46 -63.63 -144.03
N GLN A 13 -21.74 -63.61 -143.67
CA GLN A 13 -22.30 -62.56 -142.80
C GLN A 13 -21.64 -62.55 -141.41
N ALA A 14 -21.38 -63.72 -140.83
CA ALA A 14 -20.70 -63.83 -139.55
C ALA A 14 -19.26 -63.28 -139.61
N ILE A 15 -18.55 -63.49 -140.73
CA ILE A 15 -17.20 -62.95 -140.94
C ILE A 15 -17.24 -61.42 -141.08
N ASP A 16 -18.18 -60.88 -141.87
CA ASP A 16 -18.30 -59.44 -142.05
C ASP A 16 -18.64 -58.72 -140.73
N ALA A 17 -19.49 -59.33 -139.90
CA ALA A 17 -19.80 -58.83 -138.56
C ALA A 17 -18.57 -58.81 -137.64
N LEU A 18 -17.67 -59.80 -137.74
CA LEU A 18 -16.42 -59.84 -136.98
C LEU A 18 -15.43 -58.76 -137.48
N LEU A 19 -15.28 -58.60 -138.79
CA LEU A 19 -14.39 -57.60 -139.37
C LEU A 19 -14.84 -56.16 -139.08
N ALA A 20 -16.15 -55.88 -139.10
CA ALA A 20 -16.70 -54.57 -138.72
C ALA A 20 -16.41 -54.20 -137.26
N ARG A 21 -16.20 -55.20 -136.39
CA ARG A 21 -15.80 -55.01 -135.00
C ARG A 21 -14.28 -54.93 -134.81
N GLY A 22 -13.49 -55.13 -135.86
CA GLY A 22 -12.03 -55.17 -135.80
C GLY A 22 -11.45 -56.51 -135.34
N ASP A 23 -12.28 -57.54 -135.20
CA ASP A 23 -11.84 -58.87 -134.75
C ASP A 23 -11.37 -59.75 -135.91
N THR A 24 -10.34 -60.57 -135.66
CA THR A 24 -9.84 -61.54 -136.64
C THR A 24 -10.78 -62.75 -136.77
N PRO A 25 -11.32 -63.04 -137.97
CA PRO A 25 -12.26 -64.15 -138.15
C PRO A 25 -11.53 -65.50 -137.99
N SER A 26 -12.02 -66.33 -137.08
CA SER A 26 -11.56 -67.70 -136.85
C SER A 26 -12.77 -68.65 -136.86
N VAL A 27 -12.57 -69.93 -137.19
CA VAL A 27 -13.67 -70.92 -137.26
C VAL A 27 -14.47 -70.97 -135.95
N GLN A 28 -13.78 -70.83 -134.82
CA GLN A 28 -14.41 -70.82 -133.50
C GLN A 28 -15.27 -69.56 -133.30
N ARG A 29 -14.75 -68.37 -133.59
CA ARG A 29 -15.51 -67.12 -133.47
C ARG A 29 -16.69 -67.04 -134.43
N ILE A 30 -16.52 -67.56 -135.64
CA ILE A 30 -17.60 -67.65 -136.63
C ILE A 30 -18.72 -68.55 -136.09
N ARG A 31 -18.38 -69.67 -135.45
CA ARG A 31 -19.36 -70.52 -134.77
C ARG A 31 -20.03 -69.80 -133.59
N ASP A 32 -19.27 -69.05 -132.80
CA ASP A 32 -19.83 -68.30 -131.67
C ASP A 32 -20.86 -67.26 -132.14
N VAL A 33 -20.61 -66.61 -133.29
CA VAL A 33 -21.55 -65.67 -133.91
C VAL A 33 -22.77 -66.38 -134.50
N LEU A 34 -22.59 -67.56 -135.11
CA LEU A 34 -23.68 -68.32 -135.73
C LEU A 34 -24.50 -69.17 -134.74
N GLY A 35 -23.94 -69.51 -133.58
CA GLY A 35 -24.56 -70.31 -132.53
C GLY A 35 -24.80 -71.79 -132.87
N THR A 36 -24.68 -72.21 -134.12
CA THR A 36 -24.95 -73.59 -134.58
C THR A 36 -23.92 -74.06 -135.62
N GLY A 37 -24.05 -75.29 -136.15
CA GLY A 37 -23.18 -75.84 -137.20
C GLY A 37 -21.99 -76.66 -136.72
N SER A 38 -21.59 -77.65 -137.51
CA SER A 38 -20.37 -78.44 -137.23
C SER A 38 -19.13 -77.62 -137.61
N PHE A 39 -18.07 -77.78 -136.84
CA PHE A 39 -16.78 -77.12 -137.12
C PHE A 39 -16.22 -77.46 -138.51
N THR A 40 -16.53 -78.65 -139.04
CA THR A 40 -16.11 -79.07 -140.38
C THR A 40 -16.79 -78.25 -141.47
N THR A 41 -18.12 -78.10 -141.43
CA THR A 41 -18.86 -77.31 -142.43
C THR A 41 -18.51 -75.83 -142.39
N ILE A 42 -18.31 -75.26 -141.19
CA ILE A 42 -17.86 -73.87 -141.04
C ILE A 42 -16.43 -73.69 -141.56
N SER A 43 -15.54 -74.67 -141.35
CA SER A 43 -14.16 -74.60 -141.85
C SER A 43 -14.11 -74.66 -143.37
N ASP A 44 -14.94 -75.49 -144.00
CA ASP A 44 -14.99 -75.62 -145.46
C ASP A 44 -15.50 -74.32 -146.10
N HIS A 45 -16.59 -73.76 -145.57
CA HIS A 45 -17.11 -72.46 -146.02
C HIS A 45 -16.14 -71.30 -145.72
N PHE A 46 -15.48 -71.28 -144.56
CA PHE A 46 -14.49 -70.26 -144.23
C PHE A 46 -13.25 -70.33 -145.14
N ARG A 47 -12.85 -71.54 -145.56
CA ARG A 47 -11.77 -71.73 -146.54
C ARG A 47 -12.21 -71.26 -147.93
N LEU A 48 -13.45 -71.55 -148.34
CA LEU A 48 -14.02 -71.07 -149.60
C LEU A 48 -14.05 -69.53 -149.64
N TRP A 49 -14.50 -68.89 -148.55
CA TRP A 49 -14.52 -67.43 -148.41
C TRP A 49 -13.13 -66.80 -148.47
N ARG A 50 -12.13 -67.40 -147.80
CA ARG A 50 -10.75 -66.92 -147.93
C ARG A 50 -10.24 -67.03 -149.35
N SER A 51 -10.58 -68.09 -150.08
CA SER A 51 -10.20 -68.24 -151.49
C SER A 51 -10.86 -67.19 -152.37
N GLU A 52 -12.17 -66.95 -152.22
CA GLU A 52 -12.89 -65.93 -152.99
C GLU A 52 -12.40 -64.51 -152.69
N ARG A 53 -12.06 -64.22 -151.43
CA ARG A 53 -11.51 -62.90 -151.06
C ARG A 53 -10.10 -62.68 -151.60
N GLU A 54 -9.24 -63.70 -151.59
CA GLU A 54 -7.90 -63.58 -152.19
C GLU A 54 -8.00 -63.38 -153.70
N GLN A 55 -8.96 -64.04 -154.36
CA GLN A 55 -9.18 -63.94 -155.81
C GLN A 55 -9.83 -62.61 -156.23
N ASN A 56 -10.63 -61.98 -155.35
CA ASN A 56 -11.18 -60.64 -155.55
C ASN A 56 -10.30 -59.49 -155.04
N ARG A 57 -9.15 -59.78 -154.39
CA ARG A 57 -8.21 -58.75 -153.91
C ARG A 57 -7.34 -58.15 -155.04
N ASP A 58 -7.36 -58.76 -156.22
CA ASP A 58 -6.63 -58.34 -157.42
C ASP A 58 -7.47 -57.50 -158.41
N VAL A 59 -8.55 -56.87 -157.94
CA VAL A 59 -9.27 -55.85 -158.72
C VAL A 59 -8.83 -54.45 -158.28
N PRO A 60 -7.94 -53.77 -159.02
CA PRO A 60 -7.63 -52.37 -158.75
C PRO A 60 -8.83 -51.49 -159.10
N PRO A 61 -9.14 -50.43 -158.31
CA PRO A 61 -10.20 -49.51 -158.69
C PRO A 61 -9.86 -48.80 -160.01
N PRO A 62 -10.88 -48.50 -160.85
CA PRO A 62 -10.72 -48.20 -162.25
C PRO A 62 -9.96 -46.89 -162.49
N LYS A 63 -9.06 -46.92 -163.47
CA LYS A 63 -8.35 -45.75 -164.01
C LYS A 63 -9.34 -44.66 -164.43
N GLY A 64 -9.04 -43.42 -164.03
CA GLY A 64 -9.55 -42.22 -164.68
C GLY A 64 -10.64 -41.47 -163.92
N VAL A 65 -10.40 -41.11 -162.66
CA VAL A 65 -11.02 -39.89 -162.14
C VAL A 65 -10.42 -38.72 -162.94
N PRO A 66 -11.22 -37.86 -163.59
CA PRO A 66 -10.69 -36.73 -164.37
C PRO A 66 -9.75 -35.89 -163.51
N GLU A 67 -8.63 -35.44 -164.08
CA GLU A 67 -7.62 -34.60 -163.41
C GLU A 67 -8.27 -33.40 -162.71
N VAL A 68 -9.33 -32.84 -163.30
CA VAL A 68 -10.17 -31.77 -162.74
C VAL A 68 -10.76 -32.13 -161.37
N VAL A 69 -11.25 -33.36 -161.17
CA VAL A 69 -11.87 -33.78 -159.89
C VAL A 69 -10.80 -34.03 -158.83
N VAL A 70 -9.63 -34.54 -159.21
CA VAL A 70 -8.49 -34.72 -158.28
C VAL A 70 -7.92 -33.36 -157.85
N THR A 71 -7.80 -32.41 -158.77
CA THR A 71 -7.37 -31.04 -158.47
C THR A 71 -8.38 -30.33 -157.57
N MET A 72 -9.68 -30.38 -157.90
CA MET A 72 -10.73 -29.78 -157.04
C MET A 72 -10.79 -30.43 -155.64
N ALA A 73 -10.62 -31.75 -155.54
CA ALA A 73 -10.57 -32.44 -154.25
C ALA A 73 -9.31 -32.09 -153.45
N SER A 74 -8.17 -31.89 -154.12
CA SER A 74 -6.91 -31.46 -153.49
C SER A 74 -6.96 -30.00 -153.05
N GLU A 75 -7.59 -29.13 -153.83
CA GLU A 75 -7.85 -27.72 -153.48
C GLU A 75 -8.82 -27.62 -152.29
N LEU A 76 -9.94 -28.36 -152.33
CA LEU A 76 -10.88 -28.43 -151.21
C LEU A 76 -10.24 -29.02 -149.95
N TRP A 77 -9.38 -30.03 -150.10
CA TRP A 77 -8.62 -30.62 -148.99
C TRP A 77 -7.62 -29.62 -148.40
N ARG A 78 -6.91 -28.88 -149.25
CA ARG A 78 -5.98 -27.83 -148.82
C ARG A 78 -6.72 -26.69 -148.11
N GLU A 79 -7.85 -26.25 -148.64
CA GLU A 79 -8.69 -25.21 -148.01
C GLU A 79 -9.28 -25.71 -146.67
N ALA A 80 -9.76 -26.95 -146.60
CA ALA A 80 -10.19 -27.57 -145.36
C ALA A 80 -9.04 -27.67 -144.33
N GLN A 81 -7.82 -27.95 -144.78
CA GLN A 81 -6.63 -28.03 -143.92
C GLN A 81 -6.15 -26.64 -143.48
N GLU A 82 -6.27 -25.61 -144.31
CA GLU A 82 -6.03 -24.21 -143.96
C GLU A 82 -7.07 -23.72 -142.92
N VAL A 83 -8.37 -24.00 -143.12
CA VAL A 83 -9.43 -23.68 -142.16
C VAL A 83 -9.26 -24.44 -140.84
N ALA A 84 -8.90 -25.73 -140.88
CA ALA A 84 -8.63 -26.52 -139.68
C ALA A 84 -7.40 -26.00 -138.91
N ASN A 85 -6.34 -25.59 -139.61
CA ASN A 85 -5.16 -24.99 -138.99
C ASN A 85 -5.48 -23.63 -138.36
N GLN A 86 -6.28 -22.79 -139.02
CA GLN A 86 -6.74 -21.52 -138.46
C GLN A 86 -7.61 -21.73 -137.21
N ALA A 87 -8.55 -22.67 -137.26
CA ALA A 87 -9.34 -23.04 -136.09
C ALA A 87 -8.47 -23.57 -134.94
N LEU A 88 -7.48 -24.43 -135.24
CA LEU A 88 -6.53 -24.96 -134.25
C LEU A 88 -5.70 -23.84 -133.61
N LEU A 89 -5.23 -22.86 -134.40
CA LEU A 89 -4.51 -21.70 -133.90
C LEU A 89 -5.41 -20.86 -132.97
N HIS A 90 -6.64 -20.58 -133.39
CA HIS A 90 -7.60 -19.84 -132.57
C HIS A 90 -7.91 -20.55 -131.24
N TYR A 91 -8.17 -21.87 -131.27
CA TYR A 91 -8.37 -22.67 -130.05
C TYR A 91 -7.13 -22.69 -129.15
N ARG A 92 -5.92 -22.72 -129.72
CA ARG A 92 -4.67 -22.64 -128.95
C ARG A 92 -4.49 -21.27 -128.31
N GLU A 93 -4.80 -20.20 -129.01
CA GLU A 93 -4.74 -18.84 -128.48
C GLU A 93 -5.76 -18.64 -127.37
N ASP A 94 -6.99 -19.10 -127.54
CA ASP A 94 -8.04 -19.04 -126.52
C ASP A 94 -7.69 -19.90 -125.30
N ALA A 95 -7.18 -21.13 -125.50
CA ALA A 95 -6.72 -21.99 -124.41
C ALA A 95 -5.53 -21.35 -123.67
N ASN A 96 -4.56 -20.78 -124.39
CA ASN A 96 -3.43 -20.07 -123.78
C ASN A 96 -3.90 -18.84 -123.00
N ARG A 97 -4.88 -18.09 -123.51
CA ARG A 97 -5.48 -16.97 -122.81
C ARG A 97 -6.18 -17.43 -121.52
N GLN A 98 -6.98 -18.49 -121.57
CA GLN A 98 -7.64 -19.05 -120.38
C GLN A 98 -6.63 -19.56 -119.34
N VAL A 99 -5.55 -20.21 -119.77
CA VAL A 99 -4.48 -20.64 -118.86
C VAL A 99 -3.78 -19.45 -118.23
N ALA A 100 -3.49 -18.40 -119.01
CA ALA A 100 -2.87 -17.18 -118.49
C ALA A 100 -3.79 -16.46 -117.48
N GLU A 101 -5.09 -16.35 -117.78
CA GLU A 101 -6.08 -15.79 -116.86
C GLU A 101 -6.21 -16.61 -115.57
N ALA A 102 -6.28 -17.94 -115.68
CA ALA A 102 -6.33 -18.83 -114.52
C ALA A 102 -5.07 -18.75 -113.66
N GLN A 103 -3.88 -18.61 -114.28
CA GLN A 103 -2.62 -18.41 -113.57
C GLN A 103 -2.61 -17.06 -112.83
N GLN A 104 -3.07 -15.97 -113.47
CA GLN A 104 -3.19 -14.67 -112.81
C GLN A 104 -4.14 -14.73 -111.61
N LEU A 105 -5.33 -15.31 -111.78
CA LEU A 105 -6.29 -15.48 -110.68
C LEU A 105 -5.72 -16.34 -109.53
N ALA A 106 -4.95 -17.38 -109.85
CA ALA A 106 -4.32 -18.22 -108.84
C ALA A 106 -3.22 -17.47 -108.06
N GLU A 107 -2.41 -16.65 -108.74
CA GLU A 107 -1.40 -15.82 -108.08
C GLU A 107 -2.03 -14.71 -107.24
N ASP A 108 -3.08 -14.06 -107.74
CA ASP A 108 -3.83 -13.07 -106.96
C ASP A 108 -4.46 -13.69 -105.71
N ALA A 109 -5.06 -14.88 -105.84
CA ALA A 109 -5.62 -15.61 -104.71
C ALA A 109 -4.55 -16.01 -103.68
N LYS A 110 -3.36 -16.44 -104.12
CA LYS A 110 -2.21 -16.72 -103.23
C LYS A 110 -1.74 -15.48 -102.49
N GLN A 111 -1.62 -14.34 -103.18
CA GLN A 111 -1.23 -13.08 -102.56
C GLN A 111 -2.26 -12.64 -101.52
N GLN A 112 -3.56 -12.77 -101.82
CA GLN A 112 -4.63 -12.48 -100.87
C GLN A 112 -4.59 -13.41 -99.65
N ALA A 113 -4.38 -14.72 -99.85
CA ALA A 113 -4.23 -15.68 -98.76
C ALA A 113 -3.02 -15.37 -97.87
N ALA A 114 -1.85 -15.09 -98.47
CA ALA A 114 -0.65 -14.72 -97.73
C ALA A 114 -0.84 -13.42 -96.92
N ASN A 115 -1.51 -12.41 -97.51
CA ASN A 115 -1.84 -11.17 -96.80
C ASN A 115 -2.84 -11.41 -95.66
N ALA A 116 -3.79 -12.32 -95.82
CA ALA A 116 -4.74 -12.70 -94.78
C ALA A 116 -4.04 -13.42 -93.63
N GLU A 117 -3.18 -14.40 -93.92
CA GLU A 117 -2.38 -15.12 -92.93
C GLU A 117 -1.47 -14.18 -92.12
N GLN A 118 -0.83 -13.21 -92.79
CA GLN A 118 -0.01 -12.20 -92.11
C GLN A 118 -0.85 -11.35 -91.14
N ARG A 119 -2.06 -10.94 -91.55
CA ARG A 119 -2.97 -10.16 -90.68
C ARG A 119 -3.46 -10.99 -89.51
N GLU A 120 -3.84 -12.25 -89.73
CA GLU A 120 -4.27 -13.16 -88.68
C GLU A 120 -3.15 -13.42 -87.66
N SER A 121 -1.92 -13.63 -88.13
CA SER A 121 -0.75 -13.78 -87.26
C SER A 121 -0.51 -12.52 -86.41
N ALA A 122 -0.54 -11.33 -87.03
CA ALA A 122 -0.35 -10.07 -86.32
C ALA A 122 -1.46 -9.82 -85.28
N LEU A 123 -2.71 -10.14 -85.61
CA LEU A 123 -3.84 -10.04 -84.68
C LEU A 123 -3.71 -11.06 -83.53
N ALA A 124 -3.31 -12.29 -83.81
CA ALA A 124 -3.09 -13.31 -82.79
C ALA A 124 -1.96 -12.92 -81.82
N GLU A 125 -0.86 -12.34 -82.32
CA GLU A 125 0.21 -11.80 -81.49
C GLU A 125 -0.27 -10.63 -80.62
N HIS A 126 -1.04 -9.71 -81.20
CA HIS A 126 -1.61 -8.59 -80.44
C HIS A 126 -2.57 -9.05 -79.35
N LEU A 127 -3.43 -10.04 -79.63
CA LEU A 127 -4.33 -10.64 -78.64
C LEU A 127 -3.55 -11.30 -77.50
N ARG A 128 -2.53 -12.11 -77.82
CA ARG A 128 -1.64 -12.71 -76.80
C ARG A 128 -0.96 -11.66 -75.95
N HIS A 129 -0.50 -10.56 -76.54
CA HIS A 129 0.11 -9.46 -75.80
C HIS A 129 -0.89 -8.77 -74.86
N MET A 130 -2.13 -8.57 -75.31
CA MET A 130 -3.20 -8.00 -74.48
C MET A 130 -3.60 -8.94 -73.34
N GLU A 131 -3.71 -10.24 -73.59
CA GLU A 131 -3.97 -11.24 -72.55
C GLU A 131 -2.88 -11.25 -71.48
N GLN A 132 -1.60 -11.27 -71.89
CA GLN A 132 -0.47 -11.17 -70.96
C GLN A 132 -0.50 -9.87 -70.14
N ARG A 133 -0.86 -8.75 -70.76
CA ARG A 133 -0.99 -7.46 -70.06
C ARG A 133 -2.15 -7.46 -69.07
N LEU A 134 -3.30 -8.04 -69.43
CA LEU A 134 -4.44 -8.18 -68.53
C LEU A 134 -4.11 -9.10 -67.34
N GLU A 135 -3.41 -10.21 -67.59
CA GLU A 135 -2.94 -11.08 -66.51
C GLU A 135 -1.97 -10.37 -65.57
N ALA A 136 -1.02 -9.60 -66.10
CA ALA A 136 -0.10 -8.81 -65.30
C ALA A 136 -0.85 -7.78 -64.44
N LEU A 137 -1.77 -7.03 -65.06
CA LEU A 137 -2.56 -6.02 -64.35
C LEU A 137 -3.47 -6.63 -63.28
N ASN A 138 -4.06 -7.79 -63.54
CA ASN A 138 -4.86 -8.53 -62.55
C ASN A 138 -4.00 -9.01 -61.37
N ARG A 139 -2.76 -9.45 -61.61
CA ARG A 139 -1.82 -9.83 -60.54
C ARG A 139 -1.41 -8.62 -59.70
N GLU A 140 -1.13 -7.48 -60.33
CA GLU A 140 -0.82 -6.23 -59.64
C GLU A 140 -2.01 -5.74 -58.82
N LEU A 141 -3.23 -5.79 -59.37
CA LEU A 141 -4.45 -5.43 -58.66
C LEU A 141 -4.68 -6.33 -57.45
N ALA A 142 -4.53 -7.65 -57.60
CA ALA A 142 -4.67 -8.59 -56.49
C ALA A 142 -3.60 -8.36 -55.40
N ALA A 143 -2.36 -8.06 -55.79
CA ALA A 143 -1.30 -7.72 -54.85
C ALA A 143 -1.59 -6.42 -54.09
N SER A 144 -2.11 -5.40 -54.80
CA SER A 144 -2.51 -4.12 -54.21
C SER A 144 -3.70 -4.27 -53.26
N GLN A 145 -4.69 -5.09 -53.60
CA GLN A 145 -5.84 -5.37 -52.72
C GLN A 145 -5.41 -6.13 -51.47
N THR A 146 -4.49 -7.08 -51.61
CA THR A 146 -3.95 -7.83 -50.47
C THR A 146 -3.17 -6.93 -49.53
N SER A 147 -2.35 -6.01 -50.07
CA SER A 147 -1.60 -5.06 -49.26
C SER A 147 -2.52 -4.03 -48.59
N GLU A 148 -3.53 -3.51 -49.31
CA GLU A 148 -4.55 -2.64 -48.72
C GLU A 148 -5.26 -3.33 -47.55
N HIS A 149 -5.72 -4.57 -47.74
CA HIS A 149 -6.39 -5.32 -46.67
C HIS A 149 -5.46 -5.57 -45.48
N HIS A 150 -4.19 -5.88 -45.72
CA HIS A 150 -3.19 -6.03 -44.67
C HIS A 150 -2.97 -4.73 -43.88
N TRP A 151 -2.80 -3.60 -44.56
CA TRP A 151 -2.63 -2.31 -43.90
C TRP A 151 -3.89 -1.88 -43.15
N HIS A 152 -5.07 -2.21 -43.66
CA HIS A 152 -6.34 -1.92 -42.99
C HIS A 152 -6.48 -2.73 -41.70
N GLN A 153 -6.19 -4.03 -41.73
CA GLN A 153 -6.16 -4.88 -40.54
C GLN A 153 -5.13 -4.39 -39.52
N GLN A 154 -3.94 -3.98 -39.97
CA GLN A 154 -2.92 -3.44 -39.06
C GLN A 154 -3.34 -2.09 -38.46
N ALA A 155 -4.00 -1.23 -39.23
CA ALA A 155 -4.55 0.02 -38.75
C ALA A 155 -5.63 -0.22 -37.68
N GLU A 156 -6.57 -1.13 -37.93
CA GLU A 156 -7.60 -1.54 -36.96
C GLU A 156 -6.97 -2.10 -35.68
N ALA A 157 -6.03 -3.04 -35.79
CA ALA A 157 -5.33 -3.60 -34.63
C ALA A 157 -4.60 -2.52 -33.82
N SER A 158 -3.90 -1.60 -34.48
CA SER A 158 -3.22 -0.48 -33.81
C SER A 158 -4.20 0.48 -33.14
N GLN A 159 -5.37 0.69 -33.75
CA GLN A 159 -6.42 1.55 -33.20
C GLN A 159 -7.05 0.90 -31.96
N GLU A 160 -7.29 -0.42 -31.99
CA GLU A 160 -7.73 -1.19 -30.84
C GLU A 160 -6.71 -1.11 -29.69
N GLU A 161 -5.42 -1.34 -29.97
CA GLU A 161 -4.35 -1.19 -28.97
C GLU A 161 -4.32 0.22 -28.36
N VAL A 162 -4.42 1.28 -29.18
CA VAL A 162 -4.48 2.66 -28.69
C VAL A 162 -5.71 2.89 -27.82
N THR A 163 -6.88 2.33 -28.17
CA THR A 163 -8.07 2.46 -27.33
C THR A 163 -7.93 1.72 -26.00
N GLN A 164 -7.33 0.52 -25.99
CA GLN A 164 -7.05 -0.24 -24.77
C GLN A 164 -6.05 0.50 -23.88
N LEU A 165 -4.96 1.01 -24.45
CA LEU A 165 -3.96 1.80 -23.72
C LEU A 165 -4.57 3.07 -23.11
N LYS A 166 -5.44 3.77 -23.84
CA LYS A 166 -6.17 4.94 -23.32
C LYS A 166 -7.11 4.56 -22.16
N GLN A 167 -7.80 3.42 -22.25
CA GLN A 167 -8.65 2.94 -21.16
C GLN A 167 -7.83 2.59 -19.91
N VAL A 168 -6.71 1.89 -20.08
CA VAL A 168 -5.79 1.56 -18.98
C VAL A 168 -5.18 2.82 -18.37
N GLN A 169 -4.75 3.79 -19.18
CA GLN A 169 -4.25 5.08 -18.71
C GLN A 169 -5.30 5.79 -17.84
N LYS A 170 -6.55 5.88 -18.31
CA LYS A 170 -7.64 6.50 -17.56
C LYS A 170 -7.92 5.77 -16.24
N GLN A 171 -7.85 4.44 -16.24
CA GLN A 171 -8.00 3.64 -15.02
C GLN A 171 -6.87 3.92 -14.02
N LEU A 172 -5.61 3.94 -14.49
CA LEU A 172 -4.44 4.24 -13.65
C LEU A 172 -4.50 5.67 -13.09
N GLU A 173 -4.90 6.65 -13.89
CA GLU A 173 -5.11 8.03 -13.44
C GLU A 173 -6.17 8.09 -12.34
N SER A 174 -7.33 7.44 -12.53
CA SER A 174 -8.38 7.38 -11.51
C SER A 174 -7.94 6.67 -10.22
N GLN A 175 -7.11 5.63 -10.33
CA GLN A 175 -6.55 4.93 -9.16
C GLN A 175 -5.52 5.80 -8.43
N ALA A 176 -4.67 6.52 -9.17
CA ALA A 176 -3.69 7.42 -8.59
C ALA A 176 -4.36 8.59 -7.87
N ASP A 177 -5.42 9.16 -8.44
CA ASP A 177 -6.19 10.23 -7.80
C ASP A 177 -6.92 9.72 -6.56
N ALA A 178 -7.58 8.56 -6.63
CA ALA A 178 -8.20 7.94 -5.45
C ALA A 178 -7.18 7.64 -4.33
N GLN A 179 -5.97 7.20 -4.68
CA GLN A 179 -4.89 6.99 -3.71
C GLN A 179 -4.38 8.31 -3.10
N ARG A 180 -4.26 9.38 -3.90
CA ARG A 180 -3.90 10.72 -3.42
C ARG A 180 -4.94 11.26 -2.45
N ASP A 181 -6.22 11.14 -2.80
CA ASP A 181 -7.33 11.58 -1.94
C ASP A 181 -7.36 10.78 -0.64
N ALA A 182 -7.23 9.45 -0.73
CA ALA A 182 -7.16 8.59 0.46
C ALA A 182 -5.98 8.95 1.37
N HIS A 183 -4.80 9.23 0.79
CA HIS A 183 -3.62 9.63 1.55
C HIS A 183 -3.79 11.02 2.19
N SER A 184 -4.35 11.99 1.45
CA SER A 184 -4.63 13.33 1.96
C SER A 184 -5.64 13.30 3.10
N ASN A 185 -6.71 12.53 2.96
CA ASN A 185 -7.71 12.33 4.00
C ASN A 185 -7.10 11.66 5.23
N ALA A 186 -6.31 10.59 5.06
CA ALA A 186 -5.64 9.92 6.17
C ALA A 186 -4.67 10.85 6.93
N LEU A 187 -3.95 11.73 6.21
CA LEU A 187 -3.08 12.72 6.84
C LEU A 187 -3.88 13.77 7.61
N SER A 188 -5.00 14.25 7.04
CA SER A 188 -5.89 15.20 7.72
C SER A 188 -6.53 14.60 8.97
N GLU A 189 -7.03 13.36 8.89
CA GLU A 189 -7.55 12.62 10.05
C GLU A 189 -6.48 12.44 11.12
N GLN A 190 -5.25 12.12 10.72
CA GLN A 190 -4.13 12.00 11.65
C GLN A 190 -3.82 13.35 12.33
N GLN A 191 -3.80 14.46 11.58
CA GLN A 191 -3.59 15.81 12.12
C GLN A 191 -4.66 16.17 13.13
N VAL A 192 -5.94 16.00 12.79
CA VAL A 192 -7.07 16.26 13.70
C VAL A 192 -6.96 15.39 14.96
N ALA A 193 -6.60 14.11 14.83
CA ALA A 193 -6.40 13.24 15.98
C ALA A 193 -5.24 13.71 16.89
N TRP A 194 -4.15 14.22 16.31
CA TRP A 194 -3.04 14.79 17.08
C TRP A 194 -3.43 16.08 17.78
N GLU A 195 -4.12 16.99 17.10
CA GLU A 195 -4.63 18.25 17.70
C GLU A 195 -5.58 17.96 18.86
N GLN A 196 -6.48 16.99 18.71
CA GLN A 196 -7.38 16.57 19.80
C GLN A 196 -6.61 16.00 20.99
N ARG A 197 -5.58 15.18 20.75
CA ARG A 197 -4.72 14.65 21.83
C ARG A 197 -3.97 15.77 22.54
N LEU A 198 -3.42 16.71 21.79
CA LEU A 198 -2.72 17.86 22.34
C LEU A 198 -3.64 18.70 23.23
N ALA A 199 -4.82 19.06 22.72
CA ALA A 199 -5.82 19.81 23.48
C ALA A 199 -6.28 19.08 24.75
N GLN A 200 -6.42 17.75 24.70
CA GLN A 200 -6.73 16.95 25.90
C GLN A 200 -5.60 16.98 26.93
N GLU A 201 -4.34 16.88 26.50
CA GLU A 201 -3.20 16.97 27.40
C GLU A 201 -3.07 18.38 27.98
N GLU A 202 -3.24 19.44 27.17
CA GLU A 202 -3.28 20.83 27.65
C GLU A 202 -4.38 21.02 28.71
N GLN A 203 -5.60 20.54 28.46
CA GLN A 203 -6.69 20.59 29.44
C GLN A 203 -6.37 19.81 30.72
N ARG A 204 -5.70 18.65 30.62
CA ARG A 204 -5.25 17.87 31.78
C ARG A 204 -4.19 18.62 32.58
N HIS A 205 -3.26 19.28 31.90
CA HIS A 205 -2.22 20.11 32.49
C HIS A 205 -2.82 21.32 33.19
N GLU A 206 -3.68 22.09 32.53
CA GLU A 206 -4.40 23.23 33.13
C GLU A 206 -5.21 22.79 34.36
N ALA A 207 -5.91 21.66 34.27
CA ALA A 207 -6.66 21.12 35.41
C ALA A 207 -5.74 20.65 36.55
N ALA A 208 -4.56 20.10 36.24
CA ALA A 208 -3.58 19.72 37.25
C ALA A 208 -2.93 20.93 37.92
N GLU A 209 -2.57 21.95 37.14
CA GLU A 209 -2.05 23.23 37.63
C GLU A 209 -3.10 23.93 38.51
N GLY A 210 -4.36 23.98 38.09
CA GLY A 210 -5.45 24.52 38.89
C GLY A 210 -5.65 23.77 40.21
N ARG A 211 -5.53 22.43 40.22
CA ARG A 211 -5.57 21.63 41.46
C ARG A 211 -4.39 21.94 42.38
N LEU A 212 -3.18 22.06 41.83
CA LEU A 212 -1.98 22.40 42.61
C LEU A 212 -2.07 23.81 43.19
N MET A 213 -2.58 24.77 42.42
CA MET A 213 -2.82 26.14 42.89
C MET A 213 -3.85 26.14 44.02
N ALA A 214 -4.96 25.42 43.87
CA ALA A 214 -5.96 25.29 44.94
C ALA A 214 -5.39 24.62 46.21
N MET A 215 -4.52 23.60 46.05
CA MET A 215 -3.82 22.99 47.19
C MET A 215 -2.85 23.96 47.85
N LEU A 216 -2.14 24.78 47.07
CA LEU A 216 -1.24 25.81 47.58
C LEU A 216 -2.02 26.89 48.34
N ASP A 217 -3.12 27.39 47.78
CA ASP A 217 -3.99 28.38 48.43
C ASP A 217 -4.57 27.82 49.72
N SER A 218 -5.03 26.57 49.72
CA SER A 218 -5.50 25.88 50.92
C SER A 218 -4.39 25.73 51.97
N ALA A 219 -3.16 25.40 51.55
CA ALA A 219 -2.02 25.27 52.46
C ALA A 219 -1.60 26.64 53.03
N GLN A 220 -1.61 27.70 52.22
CA GLN A 220 -1.35 29.08 52.65
C GLN A 220 -2.43 29.55 53.62
N GLN A 221 -3.70 29.29 53.35
CA GLN A 221 -4.81 29.62 54.24
C GLN A 221 -4.72 28.86 55.56
N THR A 222 -4.37 27.57 55.52
CA THR A 222 -4.14 26.76 56.72
C THR A 222 -2.98 27.31 57.53
N ARG A 223 -1.83 27.60 56.91
CA ARG A 223 -0.68 28.24 57.59
C ARG A 223 -1.03 29.60 58.19
N ALA A 224 -1.75 30.45 57.47
CA ALA A 224 -2.16 31.75 57.96
C ALA A 224 -3.12 31.62 59.17
N GLN A 225 -4.01 30.62 59.15
CA GLN A 225 -4.89 30.32 60.27
C GLN A 225 -4.11 29.78 61.47
N GLU A 226 -3.20 28.83 61.25
CA GLU A 226 -2.30 28.30 62.27
C GLU A 226 -1.46 29.43 62.91
N GLU A 227 -0.87 30.31 62.11
CA GLU A 227 -0.10 31.46 62.57
C GLU A 227 -0.95 32.41 63.41
N LYS A 228 -2.17 32.75 62.98
CA LYS A 228 -3.11 33.55 63.78
C LYS A 228 -3.45 32.87 65.11
N THR A 229 -3.71 31.56 65.11
CA THR A 229 -4.00 30.82 66.34
C THR A 229 -2.79 30.75 67.28
N PHE A 230 -1.59 30.59 66.73
CA PHE A 230 -0.34 30.59 67.48
C PHE A 230 -0.06 31.97 68.09
N GLN A 231 -0.18 33.05 67.31
CA GLN A 231 -0.06 34.43 67.80
C GLN A 231 -1.04 34.71 68.94
N LYS A 232 -2.30 34.26 68.82
CA LYS A 232 -3.29 34.39 69.90
C LYS A 232 -2.89 33.62 71.17
N ARG A 233 -2.39 32.38 71.03
CA ARG A 233 -1.90 31.60 72.17
C ARG A 233 -0.69 32.25 72.83
N LEU A 234 0.22 32.80 72.03
CA LEU A 234 1.39 33.52 72.52
C LEU A 234 0.96 34.74 73.35
N GLN A 235 0.08 35.59 72.80
CA GLN A 235 -0.48 36.74 73.52
C GLN A 235 -1.17 36.33 74.83
N GLN A 236 -1.96 35.25 74.81
CA GLN A 236 -2.59 34.72 76.04
C GLN A 236 -1.55 34.25 77.06
N SER A 237 -0.47 33.60 76.61
CA SER A 237 0.60 33.15 77.49
C SER A 237 1.41 34.32 78.05
N GLU A 238 1.69 35.36 77.26
CA GLU A 238 2.35 36.60 77.69
C GLU A 238 1.49 37.33 78.72
N GLN A 239 0.18 37.48 78.47
CA GLN A 239 -0.77 38.04 79.44
C GLN A 239 -0.80 37.24 80.75
N ARG A 240 -0.74 35.91 80.67
CA ARG A 240 -0.70 35.05 81.86
C ARG A 240 0.63 35.18 82.61
N ILE A 241 1.76 35.26 81.92
CA ILE A 241 3.07 35.50 82.53
C ILE A 241 3.09 36.86 83.21
N GLU A 242 2.54 37.90 82.57
CA GLU A 242 2.43 39.24 83.15
C GLU A 242 1.50 39.26 84.36
N ALA A 243 0.35 38.59 84.32
CA ALA A 243 -0.54 38.46 85.47
C ALA A 243 0.16 37.74 86.64
N LEU A 244 0.85 36.61 86.36
CA LEU A 244 1.61 35.88 87.36
C LEU A 244 2.79 36.69 87.91
N SER A 245 3.46 37.51 87.08
CA SER A 245 4.56 38.38 87.51
C SER A 245 4.04 39.47 88.46
N GLN A 246 2.87 40.05 88.15
CA GLN A 246 2.18 41.02 89.01
C GLN A 246 1.71 40.39 90.32
N GLU A 247 1.11 39.19 90.28
CA GLU A 247 0.75 38.43 91.48
C GLU A 247 1.97 38.10 92.34
N LEU A 248 3.08 37.67 91.72
CA LEU A 248 4.32 37.36 92.41
C LEU A 248 4.92 38.62 93.04
N LYS A 249 4.91 39.76 92.35
CA LYS A 249 5.33 41.06 92.90
C LYS A 249 4.45 41.49 94.07
N ALA A 250 3.12 41.33 93.95
CA ALA A 250 2.19 41.61 95.04
C ALA A 250 2.43 40.70 96.25
N LYS A 251 2.67 39.40 96.02
CA LYS A 251 3.05 38.43 97.07
C LYS A 251 4.40 38.77 97.70
N GLN A 252 5.39 39.19 96.92
CA GLN A 252 6.69 39.65 97.44
C GLN A 252 6.53 40.91 98.29
N GLN A 253 5.73 41.88 97.86
CA GLN A 253 5.42 43.09 98.65
C GLN A 253 4.65 42.76 99.93
N ALA A 254 3.67 41.85 99.87
CA ALA A 254 2.94 41.36 101.04
C ALA A 254 3.86 40.60 102.01
N LEU A 255 4.78 39.80 101.49
CA LEU A 255 5.77 39.09 102.31
C LEU A 255 6.77 40.07 102.94
N HIS A 256 7.20 41.09 102.20
CA HIS A 256 8.09 42.14 102.73
C HIS A 256 7.41 42.96 103.83
N THR A 257 6.14 43.33 103.65
CA THR A 257 5.35 44.03 104.70
C THR A 257 5.16 43.14 105.91
N LEU A 258 4.81 41.86 105.75
CA LEU A 258 4.76 40.89 106.84
C LEU A 258 6.11 40.72 107.55
N GLN A 259 7.22 40.69 106.82
CA GLN A 259 8.57 40.65 107.41
C GLN A 259 8.88 41.91 108.22
N LEU A 260 8.46 43.08 107.74
CA LEU A 260 8.64 44.34 108.44
C LEU A 260 7.75 44.44 109.69
N GLU A 261 6.50 43.97 109.60
CA GLU A 261 5.63 43.82 110.77
C GLU A 261 6.18 42.80 111.77
N ALA A 262 6.75 41.69 111.29
CA ALA A 262 7.38 40.69 112.15
C ALA A 262 8.62 41.24 112.84
N SER A 263 9.50 41.96 112.14
CA SER A 263 10.68 42.60 112.75
C SER A 263 10.29 43.71 113.71
N GLN A 264 9.25 44.50 113.41
CA GLN A 264 8.67 45.46 114.35
C GLN A 264 8.11 44.77 115.60
N ARG A 265 7.39 43.65 115.45
CA ARG A 265 6.91 42.85 116.59
C ARG A 265 8.07 42.24 117.39
N GLU A 266 9.11 41.73 116.74
CA GLU A 266 10.32 41.23 117.40
C GLU A 266 11.02 42.35 118.18
N GLN A 267 11.12 43.56 117.60
CA GLN A 267 11.68 44.72 118.28
C GLN A 267 10.82 45.13 119.48
N GLN A 268 9.49 45.18 119.35
CA GLN A 268 8.56 45.43 120.46
C GLN A 268 8.66 44.37 121.55
N LEU A 269 8.75 43.08 121.19
CA LEU A 269 8.98 41.99 122.14
C LEU A 269 10.34 42.12 122.83
N GLY A 270 11.38 42.55 122.11
CA GLY A 270 12.70 42.85 122.67
C GLY A 270 12.65 44.01 123.67
N GLU A 271 11.97 45.11 123.33
CA GLU A 271 11.73 46.26 124.22
C GLU A 271 10.92 45.85 125.45
N GLN A 272 9.85 45.07 125.29
CA GLN A 272 9.06 44.52 126.40
C GLN A 272 9.89 43.57 127.26
N THR A 273 10.74 42.74 126.68
CA THR A 273 11.64 41.84 127.43
C THR A 273 12.67 42.63 128.22
N GLN A 274 13.21 43.71 127.65
CA GLN A 274 14.10 44.64 128.35
C GLN A 274 13.37 45.38 129.49
N GLN A 275 12.12 45.79 129.27
CA GLN A 275 11.26 46.36 130.31
C GLN A 275 11.02 45.34 131.43
N ILE A 276 10.66 44.10 131.11
CA ILE A 276 10.49 43.02 132.08
C ILE A 276 11.80 42.77 132.86
N THR A 277 12.94 42.64 132.20
CA THR A 277 14.24 42.45 132.90
C THR A 277 14.63 43.65 133.75
N SER A 278 14.30 44.88 133.34
CA SER A 278 14.51 46.07 134.18
C SER A 278 13.58 46.10 135.38
N LEU A 279 12.32 45.69 135.24
CA LEU A 279 11.36 45.55 136.33
C LEU A 279 11.76 44.41 137.28
N GLU A 280 12.28 43.30 136.75
CA GLU A 280 12.83 42.20 137.54
C GLU A 280 14.07 42.64 138.31
N LYS A 281 14.97 43.42 137.69
CA LYS A 281 16.11 44.05 138.40
C LYS A 281 15.64 45.03 139.48
N GLN A 282 14.61 45.82 139.20
CA GLN A 282 14.00 46.71 140.20
C GLN A 282 13.36 45.89 141.34
N GLN A 283 12.69 44.77 141.05
CA GLN A 283 12.21 43.84 142.07
C GLN A 283 13.36 43.24 142.86
N GLN A 284 14.44 42.79 142.23
CA GLN A 284 15.61 42.25 142.93
C GLN A 284 16.22 43.29 143.86
N VAL A 285 16.43 44.53 143.41
CA VAL A 285 16.95 45.61 144.26
C VAL A 285 16.00 45.93 145.41
N LEU A 286 14.68 45.97 145.18
CA LEU A 286 13.71 46.16 146.24
C LEU A 286 13.69 44.99 147.23
N THR A 287 13.92 43.76 146.77
CA THR A 287 13.99 42.56 147.61
C THR A 287 15.28 42.55 148.43
N GLU A 288 16.40 42.93 147.84
CA GLU A 288 17.69 43.12 148.53
C GLU A 288 17.59 44.25 149.57
N GLN A 289 16.92 45.36 149.26
CA GLN A 289 16.65 46.43 150.23
C GLN A 289 15.74 45.95 151.38
N LEU A 290 14.77 45.08 151.09
CA LEU A 290 13.90 44.47 152.08
C LEU A 290 14.65 43.49 152.98
N ASP A 291 15.56 42.71 152.41
CA ASP A 291 16.37 41.73 153.14
C ASP A 291 17.51 42.40 153.91
N GLU A 292 18.08 43.51 153.43
CA GLU A 292 18.97 44.39 154.20
C GLU A 292 18.22 45.07 155.36
N ALA A 293 17.00 45.56 155.14
CA ALA A 293 16.18 46.13 156.20
C ALA A 293 15.80 45.08 157.26
N LYS A 294 15.49 43.85 156.86
CA LYS A 294 15.27 42.71 157.78
C LYS A 294 16.55 42.34 158.52
N ALA A 295 17.69 42.23 157.84
CA ALA A 295 18.97 41.90 158.47
C ALA A 295 19.46 43.01 159.44
N ALA A 296 19.16 44.28 159.16
CA ALA A 296 19.40 45.39 160.08
C ALA A 296 18.49 45.30 161.33
N LEU A 297 17.23 44.90 161.15
CA LEU A 297 16.29 44.66 162.25
C LEU A 297 16.75 43.48 163.12
N ASP A 298 17.20 42.38 162.51
CA ASP A 298 17.71 41.19 163.21
C ASP A 298 19.02 41.49 163.95
N ARG A 299 19.93 42.28 163.37
CA ARG A 299 21.13 42.76 164.08
C ARG A 299 20.78 43.65 165.26
N GLN A 300 19.75 44.49 165.14
CA GLN A 300 19.28 45.32 166.25
C GLN A 300 18.68 44.44 167.35
N ALA A 301 17.89 43.42 167.00
CA ALA A 301 17.35 42.44 167.95
C ALA A 301 18.46 41.63 168.66
N GLN A 302 19.49 41.18 167.94
CA GLN A 302 20.65 40.48 168.52
C GLN A 302 21.46 41.37 169.46
N GLN A 303 21.68 42.65 169.12
CA GLN A 303 22.37 43.60 170.01
C GLN A 303 21.57 43.90 171.30
N HIS A 304 20.23 43.87 171.24
CA HIS A 304 19.38 43.96 172.42
C HIS A 304 19.48 42.70 173.28
N ALA A 305 19.45 41.51 172.68
CA ALA A 305 19.61 40.24 173.39
C ALA A 305 21.00 40.08 174.05
N GLU A 306 22.07 40.50 173.38
CA GLU A 306 23.44 40.48 173.94
C GLU A 306 23.62 41.49 175.09
N ARG A 307 22.97 42.66 175.02
CA ARG A 307 22.96 43.62 176.14
C ARG A 307 22.20 43.11 177.35
N GLU A 308 21.09 42.40 177.14
CA GLU A 308 20.34 41.76 178.22
C GLU A 308 21.12 40.60 178.85
N ALA A 309 21.80 39.78 178.04
CA ALA A 309 22.67 38.69 178.51
C ALA A 309 23.88 39.20 179.30
N ALA A 310 24.51 40.31 178.87
CA ALA A 310 25.63 40.93 179.58
C ALA A 310 25.20 41.53 180.95
N LEU A 311 23.99 42.08 181.04
CA LEU A 311 23.43 42.55 182.31
C LEU A 311 23.05 41.39 183.24
N GLN A 312 22.60 40.25 182.71
CA GLN A 312 22.34 39.04 183.48
C GLN A 312 23.62 38.38 184.01
N GLN A 313 24.71 38.32 183.23
CA GLN A 313 26.00 37.79 183.68
C GLN A 313 26.66 38.69 184.74
N ALA A 314 26.60 40.01 184.59
CA ALA A 314 27.10 40.95 185.62
C ALA A 314 26.29 40.92 186.93
N TRP A 315 25.02 40.50 186.88
CA TRP A 315 24.18 40.27 188.05
C TRP A 315 24.50 38.92 188.74
N GLN A 316 24.81 37.87 187.96
CA GLN A 316 25.22 36.57 188.49
C GLN A 316 26.60 36.59 189.19
N GLU A 317 27.58 37.34 188.69
CA GLU A 317 28.89 37.50 189.35
C GLU A 317 28.82 38.28 190.69
N LYS A 318 27.88 39.22 190.83
CA LYS A 318 27.61 39.93 192.10
C LYS A 318 26.87 39.07 193.14
N LEU A 319 26.21 38.00 192.71
CA LEU A 319 25.49 37.07 193.60
C LEU A 319 26.41 35.95 194.10
N TRP A 320 27.34 35.48 193.25
CA TRP A 320 28.33 34.47 193.62
C TRP A 320 29.35 34.98 194.64
N SER A 321 29.83 36.24 194.46
CA SER A 321 30.72 36.91 195.43
C SER A 321 30.08 37.17 196.80
N ARG A 322 28.75 37.10 196.90
CA ARG A 322 27.99 37.29 198.16
C ARG A 322 27.58 35.98 198.84
N MET A 323 27.57 34.85 198.12
CA MET A 323 27.30 33.52 198.68
C MET A 323 28.55 32.81 199.19
N GLU A 324 29.72 32.98 198.57
CA GLU A 324 30.98 32.42 199.11
C GLU A 324 31.46 33.14 200.38
N ALA A 325 31.13 34.43 200.53
CA ALA A 325 31.38 35.19 201.75
C ALA A 325 30.54 34.73 202.98
N LEU A 326 29.49 33.93 202.76
CA LEU A 326 28.68 33.31 203.83
C LEU A 326 29.09 31.86 204.14
N GLN A 327 29.99 31.26 203.34
CA GLN A 327 30.37 29.86 203.44
C GLN A 327 31.78 29.64 204.03
N THR A 328 32.29 30.64 204.76
CA THR A 328 33.51 30.51 205.59
C THR A 328 33.24 30.33 207.09
N GLN A 329 31.99 30.27 207.59
CA GLN A 329 31.76 30.52 209.03
C GLN A 329 30.82 29.60 209.83
N LEU A 330 30.56 28.33 209.45
CA LEU A 330 29.59 27.53 210.25
C LEU A 330 29.80 26.02 210.43
N THR A 331 31.03 25.49 210.44
CA THR A 331 31.29 24.14 211.03
C THR A 331 32.67 23.95 211.65
N ALA A 332 32.90 24.59 212.80
CA ALA A 332 33.58 24.07 213.99
C ALA A 332 33.44 25.15 215.09
N LEU A 333 32.85 24.99 216.29
CA LEU A 333 32.59 23.88 217.23
C LEU A 333 31.69 24.43 218.39
N PRO A 334 31.06 23.61 219.25
CA PRO A 334 30.64 24.08 220.57
C PRO A 334 31.82 24.03 221.54
N ASP A 335 31.85 24.98 222.47
CA ASP A 335 32.66 25.00 223.69
C ASP A 335 34.20 24.85 223.56
N ALA A 336 34.98 25.57 224.36
CA ALA A 336 34.55 26.18 225.62
C ALA A 336 34.92 27.64 225.70
N LEU A 337 33.89 28.45 225.98
CA LEU A 337 34.00 29.74 226.65
C LEU A 337 34.71 30.84 225.85
N SER A 338 33.94 31.84 225.42
CA SER A 338 33.73 33.07 226.18
C SER A 338 34.98 33.91 226.38
N LYS A 339 34.93 35.16 225.90
CA LYS A 339 35.16 36.32 226.78
C LYS A 339 34.79 37.62 226.10
N GLN A 340 34.12 38.45 226.92
CA GLN A 340 33.87 39.89 226.81
C GLN A 340 32.89 40.29 225.69
N GLY A 341 31.83 41.06 225.95
CA GLY A 341 31.50 41.85 227.13
C GLY A 341 30.75 43.08 226.63
N SER A 342 29.45 43.13 226.90
CA SER A 342 28.82 44.22 227.67
C SER A 342 28.42 45.45 226.85
N GLU A 343 27.32 46.07 227.28
CA GLU A 343 27.10 47.53 227.31
C GLU A 343 28.38 48.37 227.51
N PRO A 344 28.32 49.71 227.36
CA PRO A 344 27.31 50.55 226.69
C PRO A 344 27.99 51.48 225.66
N GLY A 345 27.28 52.36 224.96
CA GLY A 345 27.18 53.75 225.42
C GLY A 345 28.20 54.67 224.75
N GLN A 346 27.69 55.76 224.17
CA GLN A 346 28.38 56.90 223.55
C GLN A 346 29.27 56.64 222.33
#